data_AF-A0A800H8G5-F1
#
_entry.id   AF-A0A800H8G5-F1
#
_cell.length_a   1.000
_cell.length_b   1.000
_cell.length_c   1.000
_cell.angle_alpha   90.00
_cell.angle_beta   90.00
_cell.angle_gamma   90.00
#
_symmetry.space_group_name_H-M   'P 1'
#
loop_
_entity.id
_entity.type
_entity.pdbx_description
1 polymer ?
#
loop_
_entity_poly.entity_id
_entity_poly.type
_entity_poly.pdbx_seq_one_letter_code
_entity_poly.pdbx_strand_id
1 'polypeptide(L)'
;SEKPAGTSGYYFNMREWPFDDKRVRYAFSYLYDREKMNREMYYNEYGMMNSLYSGTIYENIKNNSFSYNPQKAIELLEEVGFTSR
;
A
#
# COMPACT_ATOMS: atom_id res chain seq x y z
N SER A 1 -4.33 -24.35 -8.73
CA SER A 1 -3.04 -24.57 -8.04
C SER A 1 -3.25 -24.27 -6.58
N GLU A 2 -3.10 -25.24 -5.67
CA GLU A 2 -3.29 -25.05 -4.22
C GLU A 2 -2.05 -24.44 -3.52
N LYS A 3 -1.30 -23.60 -4.25
CA LYS A 3 -0.12 -22.94 -3.70
C LYS A 3 -0.56 -21.63 -3.07
N PRO A 4 -0.05 -21.28 -1.87
CA PRO A 4 -0.36 -19.98 -1.26
C PRO A 4 0.05 -18.86 -2.21
N ALA A 5 -0.81 -17.85 -2.36
CA ALA A 5 -0.47 -16.66 -3.12
C ALA A 5 0.72 -15.96 -2.43
N GLY A 6 1.82 -15.76 -3.17
CA GLY A 6 2.94 -14.97 -2.67
C GLY A 6 2.52 -13.50 -2.57
N THR A 7 3.01 -12.80 -1.54
CA THR A 7 2.83 -11.35 -1.44
C THR A 7 4.07 -10.63 -1.95
N SER A 8 3.90 -9.75 -2.93
CA SER A 8 4.94 -8.89 -3.46
C SER A 8 4.56 -7.43 -3.33
N GLY A 9 5.54 -6.55 -3.14
CA GLY A 9 5.32 -5.12 -3.06
C GLY A 9 6.62 -4.38 -2.73
N TYR A 10 6.48 -3.07 -2.51
CA TYR A 10 7.58 -2.27 -1.97
C TYR A 10 7.67 -2.44 -0.46
N TYR A 11 8.91 -2.53 0.03
CA TYR A 11 9.21 -2.62 1.46
C TYR A 11 10.05 -1.41 1.86
N PHE A 12 9.56 -0.66 2.84
CA PHE A 12 10.26 0.53 3.33
C PHE A 12 11.30 0.13 4.40
N ASN A 13 12.48 0.74 4.34
CA ASN A 13 13.45 0.61 5.44
C ASN A 13 13.00 1.47 6.62
N MET A 14 12.30 0.86 7.58
CA MET A 14 11.75 1.55 8.76
C MET A 14 12.80 2.00 9.78
N ARG A 15 14.10 1.73 9.55
CA ARG A 15 15.20 2.15 10.43
C ARG A 15 15.78 3.51 10.06
N GLU A 16 15.45 4.00 8.87
CA GLU A 16 16.05 5.20 8.31
C GLU A 16 14.96 6.24 8.03
N TRP A 17 15.33 7.50 8.27
CA TRP A 17 14.50 8.63 7.84
C TRP A 17 14.33 8.61 6.31
N PRO A 18 13.14 8.93 5.76
CA PRO A 18 11.92 9.37 6.44
C PRO A 18 10.93 8.23 6.73
N PHE A 19 11.30 6.98 6.47
CA PHE A 19 10.37 5.86 6.50
C PHE A 19 10.21 5.20 7.87
N ASP A 20 10.94 5.69 8.88
CA ASP A 20 10.73 5.41 10.29
C ASP A 20 9.35 5.90 10.77
N ASP A 21 8.83 7.01 10.24
CA ASP A 21 7.47 7.49 10.50
C ASP A 21 6.40 6.72 9.69
N LYS A 22 5.38 6.18 10.39
CA LYS A 22 4.28 5.44 9.76
C LYS A 22 3.43 6.29 8.82
N ARG A 23 3.30 7.58 9.07
CA ARG A 23 2.49 8.50 8.25
C ARG A 23 3.09 8.66 6.87
N VAL A 24 4.43 8.74 6.78
CA VAL A 24 5.15 8.73 5.50
C VAL A 24 4.88 7.43 4.74
N ARG A 25 4.96 6.27 5.41
CA ARG A 25 4.66 4.98 4.76
C ARG A 25 3.22 4.88 4.27
N TYR A 26 2.26 5.39 5.05
CA TYR A 26 0.86 5.45 4.64
C TYR A 26 0.65 6.39 3.46
N ALA A 27 1.29 7.56 3.45
CA ALA A 27 1.23 8.48 2.32
C ALA A 27 1.67 7.80 1.02
N PHE A 28 2.83 7.13 1.02
CA PHE A 28 3.29 6.37 -0.15
C PHE A 28 2.35 5.24 -0.55
N SER A 29 1.70 4.59 0.43
CA SER A 29 0.70 3.53 0.16
C SER A 29 -0.53 4.09 -0.57
N TYR A 30 -0.99 5.29 -0.22
CA TYR A 30 -2.09 5.98 -0.91
C TYR A 30 -1.72 6.50 -2.30
N LEU A 31 -0.43 6.69 -2.60
CA LEU A 31 0.05 7.10 -3.93
C LEU A 31 0.21 5.94 -4.91
N TYR A 32 0.14 4.69 -4.43
CA TYR A 32 0.34 3.51 -5.26
C TYR A 32 -0.97 3.07 -5.93
N ASP A 33 -1.19 3.50 -7.17
CA ASP A 33 -2.41 3.18 -7.95
C ASP A 33 -2.39 1.74 -8.50
N ARG A 34 -2.64 0.78 -7.61
CA ARG A 34 -2.67 -0.66 -7.94
C ARG A 34 -3.78 -1.03 -8.92
N GLU A 35 -4.91 -0.35 -8.84
CA GLU A 35 -6.06 -0.62 -9.71
C GLU A 35 -5.75 -0.23 -11.16
N LYS A 36 -5.13 0.93 -11.35
CA LYS A 36 -4.60 1.34 -12.65
C LYS A 36 -3.54 0.38 -13.17
N MET A 37 -2.55 0.02 -12.34
CA MET A 37 -1.51 -0.92 -12.76
C MET A 37 -2.11 -2.27 -13.17
N ASN A 38 -3.06 -2.80 -12.40
CA ASN A 38 -3.72 -4.06 -12.74
C ASN A 38 -4.46 -3.98 -14.08
N ARG A 39 -5.17 -2.88 -14.32
CA ARG A 39 -5.89 -2.65 -15.57
C ARG A 39 -4.96 -2.48 -16.77
N GLU A 40 -3.89 -1.70 -16.62
CA GLU A 40 -3.06 -1.26 -17.74
C GLU A 40 -1.86 -2.17 -18.02
N MET A 41 -1.33 -2.84 -17.00
CA MET A 41 -0.11 -3.66 -17.11
C MET A 41 -0.37 -5.15 -16.92
N TYR A 42 -1.43 -5.53 -16.20
CA TYR A 42 -1.66 -6.91 -15.78
C TYR A 42 -2.98 -7.50 -16.25
N TYR A 43 -3.64 -6.87 -17.23
CA TYR A 43 -4.86 -7.37 -17.88
C TYR A 43 -6.02 -7.66 -16.91
N ASN A 44 -6.04 -7.01 -15.74
CA ASN A 44 -6.98 -7.26 -14.63
C ASN A 44 -6.91 -8.67 -14.01
N GLU A 45 -5.81 -9.40 -14.20
CA GLU A 45 -5.67 -10.76 -13.69
C GLU A 45 -5.29 -10.84 -12.19
N TYR A 46 -4.90 -9.72 -11.57
CA TYR A 46 -4.53 -9.71 -10.14
C TYR A 46 -5.69 -9.34 -9.23
N GLY A 47 -5.80 -10.02 -8.09
CA GLY A 47 -6.65 -9.62 -6.97
C GLY A 47 -5.97 -8.55 -6.10
N MET A 48 -6.76 -7.61 -5.57
CA MET A 48 -6.26 -6.58 -4.66
C MET A 48 -6.02 -7.14 -3.25
N MET A 49 -4.77 -7.44 -2.91
CA MET A 49 -4.39 -7.96 -1.59
C MET A 49 -4.27 -6.82 -0.56
N ASN A 50 -4.92 -6.96 0.60
CA ASN A 50 -4.84 -6.01 1.73
C ASN A 50 -4.24 -6.67 2.99
N SER A 51 -3.71 -7.88 2.83
CA SER A 51 -3.06 -8.66 3.88
C SER A 51 -1.90 -9.45 3.27
N LEU A 52 -0.86 -9.70 4.07
CA LEU A 52 0.17 -10.70 3.74
C LEU A 52 -0.38 -12.13 3.70
N TYR A 53 -1.60 -12.32 4.20
CA TYR A 53 -2.31 -13.60 4.29
C TYR A 53 -3.59 -13.61 3.46
N SER A 54 -3.71 -12.75 2.43
CA SER A 54 -4.94 -12.62 1.65
C SER A 54 -5.40 -13.94 1.04
N GLY A 55 -6.70 -14.21 1.12
CA GLY A 55 -7.32 -15.45 0.64
C GLY A 55 -7.16 -16.65 1.59
N THR A 56 -6.66 -16.45 2.81
CA THR A 56 -6.49 -17.53 3.82
C THR A 56 -7.37 -17.28 5.05
N ILE A 57 -7.50 -18.29 5.92
CA ILE A 57 -8.20 -18.17 7.22
C ILE A 57 -7.52 -17.19 8.19
N TYR A 58 -6.29 -16.79 7.91
CA TYR A 58 -5.52 -15.84 8.72
C TYR A 58 -5.68 -14.39 8.22
N GLU A 59 -6.47 -14.16 7.17
CA GLU A 59 -6.76 -12.81 6.70
C GLU A 59 -7.62 -12.04 7.71
N ASN A 60 -7.11 -10.91 8.17
CA ASN A 60 -7.91 -9.95 8.93
C ASN A 60 -8.66 -9.01 7.97
N ILE A 61 -9.96 -9.25 7.79
CA ILE A 61 -10.83 -8.44 6.93
C ILE A 61 -10.98 -6.97 7.39
N LYS A 62 -10.57 -6.66 8.63
CA LYS A 62 -10.61 -5.30 9.18
C LYS A 62 -9.31 -4.51 8.95
N ASN A 63 -8.35 -5.06 8.20
CA ASN A 63 -7.14 -4.33 7.84
C ASN A 63 -7.48 -3.05 7.07
N ASN A 64 -6.65 -2.03 7.25
CA ASN A 64 -6.78 -0.79 6.49
C ASN A 64 -6.65 -1.07 4.99
N SER A 65 -7.61 -0.57 4.22
CA SER A 65 -7.51 -0.48 2.77
C SER A 65 -6.74 0.78 2.38
N PHE A 66 -5.78 0.65 1.47
CA PHE A 66 -5.06 1.75 0.86
C PHE A 66 -5.45 1.85 -0.62
N SER A 67 -6.67 2.33 -0.87
CA SER A 67 -7.10 2.72 -2.22
C SER A 67 -6.39 4.01 -2.64
N TYR A 68 -6.12 4.17 -3.94
CA TYR A 68 -5.43 5.34 -4.46
C TYR A 68 -6.11 6.65 -4.02
N ASN A 69 -5.38 7.47 -3.28
CA ASN A 69 -5.89 8.74 -2.74
C ASN A 69 -4.74 9.74 -2.51
N PRO A 70 -4.31 10.48 -3.56
CA PRO A 70 -3.24 11.47 -3.44
C PRO A 70 -3.51 12.56 -2.41
N GLN A 71 -4.78 12.98 -2.24
CA GLN A 71 -5.13 14.01 -1.27
C GLN A 71 -4.82 13.54 0.16
N LYS A 72 -5.15 12.28 0.47
CA LYS A 72 -4.82 11.71 1.79
C LYS A 72 -3.33 11.57 2.01
N ALA A 73 -2.57 11.28 0.95
CA ALA A 73 -1.12 11.25 1.02
C ALA A 73 -0.53 12.63 1.35
N ILE A 74 -1.03 13.68 0.71
CA ILE A 74 -0.60 15.07 0.97
C ILE A 74 -0.89 15.44 2.43
N GLU A 75 -2.11 15.19 2.92
CA GLU A 75 -2.48 15.47 4.33
C GLU A 75 -1.49 14.81 5.31
N LEU A 76 -1.17 13.53 5.11
CA LEU A 76 -0.25 12.78 5.96
C LEU A 76 1.19 13.30 5.90
N LEU A 77 1.62 13.81 4.75
CA LEU A 77 2.95 14.40 4.56
C LEU A 77 3.05 15.78 5.22
N GLU A 78 2.00 16.60 5.12
CA GLU A 78 1.90 17.89 5.81
C GLU A 78 1.92 17.72 7.33
N GLU A 79 1.22 16.72 7.88
CA GLU A 79 1.21 16.37 9.31
C GLU A 79 2.60 16.04 9.88
N VAL A 80 3.58 15.72 9.02
CA VAL A 80 4.97 15.42 9.42
C VAL A 80 5.97 16.45 8.93
N GLY A 81 5.49 17.59 8.44
CA GLY A 81 6.32 18.75 8.09
C GLY A 81 6.80 18.81 6.65
N PHE A 82 6.34 17.92 5.75
CA PHE A 82 6.60 18.03 4.31
C PHE A 82 5.59 18.98 3.65
N THR A 83 5.71 20.29 3.93
CA THR A 83 4.76 21.32 3.46
C THR A 83 5.22 22.05 2.18
N SER A 84 6.42 21.77 1.69
CA SER A 84 6.98 22.40 0.49
C SER A 84 7.64 21.35 -0.42
N ARG A 85 7.69 21.68 -1.71
CA ARG A 85 8.28 20.85 -2.77
C ARG A 85 9.81 20.94 -2.80
#